data_AF-A0A9P0C4P8-F1
#
_entry.id   AF-A0A9P0C4P8-F1
#
_cell.length_a   1.000
_cell.length_b   1.000
_cell.length_c   1.000
_cell.angle_alpha   90.00
_cell.angle_beta   90.00
_cell.angle_gamma   90.00
#
_symmetry.space_group_name_H-M   'P 1'
#
loop_
_entity.id
_entity.type
_entity.pdbx_description
1 polymer ?
#
loop_
_entity_poly.entity_id
_entity_poly.type
_entity_poly.pdbx_seq_one_letter_code
_entity_poly.pdbx_strand_id
1 'polypeptide(L)'
;MKLVSVVLLVCAIAMAAAAPSNSREYDLNDAPVLFEQFIKDYERVYKDDEDRKQHYEAFVKSLHTINESNRMNPSATYGINKFADYTDEEKKNMFAPTNK
;
A
#
# COMPACT_ATOMS: atom_id res chain seq x y z
N MET A 1 20.42 55.14 -8.98
CA MET A 1 21.18 54.42 -7.93
C MET A 1 20.41 54.53 -6.63
N LYS A 2 20.09 53.37 -6.03
CA LYS A 2 19.53 53.17 -4.67
C LYS A 2 18.13 53.80 -4.48
N LEU A 3 17.07 53.04 -4.27
CA LEU A 3 16.84 52.24 -3.07
C LEU A 3 15.98 51.01 -3.41
N VAL A 4 16.53 49.83 -3.14
CA VAL A 4 15.79 48.58 -2.97
C VAL A 4 15.15 48.63 -1.57
N SER A 5 14.08 47.85 -1.36
CA SER A 5 13.34 47.65 -0.10
C SER A 5 12.35 48.79 0.17
N VAL A 6 11.05 48.60 0.33
CA VAL A 6 10.32 47.59 1.11
C VAL A 6 8.88 47.69 0.63
N VAL A 7 8.24 46.61 0.16
CA VAL A 7 6.84 46.27 0.51
C VAL A 7 6.65 44.79 0.12
N LEU A 8 6.73 43.93 1.13
CA LEU A 8 6.09 42.63 1.15
C LEU A 8 4.61 42.80 0.80
N LEU A 9 4.17 42.30 -0.37
CA LEU A 9 2.75 42.02 -0.57
C LEU A 9 2.57 40.51 -0.68
N VAL A 10 2.06 39.99 0.42
CA VAL A 10 1.67 38.62 0.70
C VAL A 10 0.62 38.17 -0.31
N CYS A 11 0.93 37.16 -1.11
CA CYS A 11 -0.07 36.27 -1.71
C CYS A 11 0.23 34.85 -1.22
N ALA A 12 -0.02 34.63 0.08
CA ALA A 12 -0.21 33.28 0.60
C ALA A 12 -1.53 32.76 0.04
N ILE A 13 -1.48 32.20 -1.18
CA ILE A 13 -2.59 31.41 -1.68
C ILE A 13 -2.57 30.12 -0.86
N ALA A 14 -3.42 30.09 0.15
CA ALA A 14 -3.74 28.89 0.89
C ALA A 14 -4.33 27.87 -0.08
N MET A 15 -3.49 27.07 -0.73
CA MET A 15 -3.91 25.74 -1.13
C MET A 15 -3.99 24.95 0.16
N ALA A 16 -5.16 24.98 0.79
CA ALA A 16 -5.61 23.86 1.59
C ALA A 16 -5.67 22.67 0.62
N ALA A 17 -4.51 22.04 0.39
CA ALA A 17 -4.48 20.67 -0.06
C ALA A 17 -5.38 19.96 0.93
N ALA A 18 -6.50 19.42 0.45
CA ALA A 18 -7.34 18.54 1.24
C ALA A 18 -6.38 17.55 1.90
N ALA A 19 -6.13 17.73 3.20
CA ALA A 19 -5.28 16.82 3.92
C ALA A 19 -5.97 15.47 3.73
N PRO A 20 -5.34 14.49 3.08
CA PRO A 20 -5.99 13.21 2.82
C PRO A 20 -6.52 12.73 4.16
N SER A 21 -7.81 12.39 4.20
CA SER A 21 -8.39 11.80 5.39
C SER A 21 -7.50 10.63 5.76
N ASN A 22 -7.13 10.52 7.04
CA ASN A 22 -6.30 9.45 7.57
C ASN A 22 -7.00 8.07 7.51
N SER A 23 -7.73 7.74 6.45
CA SER A 23 -8.09 6.35 6.18
C SER A 23 -6.82 5.65 5.72
N ARG A 24 -6.06 5.13 6.69
CA ARG A 24 -4.93 4.21 6.50
C ARG A 24 -5.40 2.82 6.06
N GLU A 25 -6.53 2.77 5.37
CA GLU A 25 -7.23 1.56 4.97
C GLU A 25 -7.40 1.57 3.46
N TYR A 26 -7.13 0.42 2.86
CA TYR A 26 -7.44 0.17 1.45
C TYR A 26 -8.94 -0.10 1.30
N ASP A 27 -9.60 0.51 0.33
CA ASP A 27 -10.93 0.07 -0.09
C ASP A 27 -10.79 -1.29 -0.80
N LEU A 28 -11.52 -2.30 -0.33
CA LEU A 28 -11.48 -3.63 -0.95
C LEU A 28 -12.11 -3.63 -2.35
N ASN A 29 -12.93 -2.65 -2.68
CA ASN A 29 -13.45 -2.46 -4.05
C ASN A 29 -12.34 -2.04 -5.03
N ASP A 30 -11.26 -1.42 -4.52
CA ASP A 30 -10.09 -1.05 -5.32
C ASP A 30 -9.10 -2.20 -5.49
N ALA A 31 -9.34 -3.36 -4.86
CA ALA A 31 -8.43 -4.51 -4.89
C ALA A 31 -8.00 -4.94 -6.31
N PRO A 32 -8.88 -4.96 -7.35
CA PRO A 32 -8.44 -5.27 -8.71
C PRO A 32 -7.36 -4.31 -9.22
N VAL A 33 -7.55 -3.00 -9.00
CA VAL A 33 -6.61 -1.97 -9.47
C VAL A 33 -5.31 -2.00 -8.66
N LEU A 34 -5.43 -2.18 -7.34
CA LEU A 34 -4.28 -2.32 -6.44
C LEU A 34 -3.44 -3.56 -6.77
N PHE A 35 -4.07 -4.66 -7.16
CA PHE A 35 -3.36 -5.88 -7.56
C PHE A 35 -2.60 -5.69 -8.88
N GLU A 36 -3.20 -5.03 -9.87
CA GLU A 36 -2.50 -4.68 -11.11
C GLU A 36 -1.29 -3.77 -10.87
N GLN A 37 -1.41 -2.82 -9.94
CA GLN A 37 -0.27 -1.98 -9.55
C GLN A 37 0.79 -2.80 -8.82
N PHE A 38 0.40 -3.67 -7.89
CA PHE A 38 1.29 -4.57 -7.17
C PHE A 38 2.08 -5.50 -8.12
N ILE A 39 1.43 -6.06 -9.14
CA ILE A 39 2.09 -6.88 -10.17
C ILE A 39 3.23 -6.11 -10.84
N LYS A 40 3.00 -4.84 -11.17
CA LYS A 40 4.00 -3.98 -11.81
C LYS A 40 5.12 -3.59 -10.83
N ASP A 41 4.76 -3.18 -9.62
CA ASP A 41 5.71 -2.71 -8.61
C ASP A 41 6.68 -3.80 -8.13
N TYR A 42 6.23 -5.05 -8.14
CA TYR A 42 7.01 -6.21 -7.70
C TYR A 42 7.34 -7.20 -8.81
N GLU A 43 7.14 -6.81 -10.06
CA GLU A 43 7.49 -7.59 -11.27
C GLU A 43 6.95 -9.04 -11.20
N ARG A 44 5.68 -9.19 -10.79
CA ARG A 44 5.06 -10.51 -10.61
C ARG A 44 4.83 -11.18 -11.94
N VAL A 45 5.16 -12.47 -11.98
CA VAL A 45 4.86 -13.36 -13.09
C VAL A 45 4.21 -14.60 -12.51
N TYR A 46 3.01 -14.91 -13.00
CA TYR A 46 2.24 -16.08 -12.60
C TYR A 46 2.29 -17.14 -13.69
N LYS A 47 2.23 -18.41 -13.29
CA LYS A 47 2.36 -19.55 -14.20
C LYS A 47 1.20 -19.65 -15.18
N ASP A 48 -0.02 -19.39 -14.72
CA ASP A 48 -1.26 -19.44 -15.48
C ASP A 48 -2.35 -18.60 -14.80
N ASP A 49 -3.54 -18.55 -15.40
CA ASP A 49 -4.66 -17.75 -14.89
C ASP A 49 -5.17 -18.24 -13.53
N GLU A 50 -5.08 -19.54 -13.25
CA GLU A 50 -5.49 -20.09 -11.95
C GLU A 50 -4.50 -19.71 -10.85
N ASP A 51 -3.20 -19.77 -11.14
CA ASP A 51 -2.14 -19.27 -10.25
C ASP A 51 -2.32 -17.78 -9.95
N ARG A 52 -2.53 -16.97 -11.00
CA ARG A 52 -2.82 -15.53 -10.83
C ARG A 52 -4.06 -15.30 -9.98
N LYS A 53 -5.11 -16.10 -10.14
CA LYS A 53 -6.34 -16.01 -9.34
C LYS A 53 -6.09 -16.34 -7.87
N GLN A 54 -5.32 -17.39 -7.56
CA GLN A 54 -4.96 -17.73 -6.18
C GLN A 54 -4.17 -16.62 -5.50
N HIS A 55 -3.20 -16.03 -6.21
CA HIS A 55 -2.44 -14.88 -5.72
C HIS A 55 -3.29 -13.62 -5.55
N TYR A 56 -4.26 -13.38 -6.43
CA TYR A 56 -5.22 -12.30 -6.27
C TYR A 56 -6.07 -12.47 -5.00
N GLU A 57 -6.60 -13.67 -4.74
CA GLU A 57 -7.35 -13.97 -3.52
C GLU A 57 -6.50 -13.79 -2.26
N ALA A 58 -5.23 -14.22 -2.31
CA ALA A 58 -4.27 -13.99 -1.24
C ALA A 58 -3.98 -12.49 -1.02
N PHE A 59 -3.87 -11.72 -2.10
CA PHE A 59 -3.69 -10.27 -2.05
C PHE A 59 -4.87 -9.56 -1.36
N VAL A 60 -6.11 -9.92 -1.71
CA VAL A 60 -7.33 -9.39 -1.05
C VAL A 60 -7.33 -9.70 0.45
N LYS A 61 -6.97 -10.94 0.85
CA LYS A 61 -6.82 -11.31 2.27
C LYS A 61 -5.76 -10.45 2.97
N SER A 62 -4.66 -10.12 2.30
CA SER A 62 -3.62 -9.26 2.85
C SER A 62 -4.10 -7.82 3.02
N LEU A 63 -4.88 -7.26 2.08
CA LEU A 63 -5.49 -5.93 2.26
C LEU A 63 -6.38 -5.87 3.50
N HIS A 64 -7.23 -6.90 3.70
CA HIS A 64 -8.04 -7.01 4.91
C HIS A 64 -7.19 -7.03 6.19
N THR A 65 -6.11 -7.82 6.18
CA THR A 65 -5.19 -7.95 7.33
C THR A 65 -4.44 -6.66 7.61
N ILE A 66 -4.02 -5.93 6.58
CA ILE A 66 -3.34 -4.65 6.71
C ILE A 66 -4.28 -3.62 7.33
N ASN A 67 -5.53 -3.52 6.83
CA ASN A 67 -6.53 -2.61 7.37
C ASN A 67 -6.80 -2.90 8.85
N GLU A 68 -7.00 -4.17 9.20
CA GLU A 68 -7.20 -4.58 10.59
C GLU A 68 -5.98 -4.24 11.48
N SER A 69 -4.77 -4.51 10.99
CA SER A 69 -3.54 -4.18 11.72
C SER A 69 -3.36 -2.68 11.93
N ASN A 70 -3.71 -1.86 10.93
CA ASN A 70 -3.70 -0.41 11.02
C ASN A 70 -4.76 0.14 11.97
N ARG A 71 -5.93 -0.51 12.10
CA ARG A 71 -6.94 -0.18 13.11
C ARG A 71 -6.46 -0.48 14.53
N MET A 72 -5.85 -1.64 14.72
CA MET A 72 -5.46 -2.12 16.06
C MET A 72 -4.18 -1.48 16.60
N ASN A 73 -3.25 -1.05 15.73
CA ASN A 73 -1.91 -0.64 16.15
C ASN A 73 -1.63 0.84 15.77
N PRO A 74 -1.98 1.81 16.63
CA PRO A 74 -1.83 3.23 16.31
C PRO A 74 -0.36 3.70 16.20
N SER A 75 0.58 2.94 16.78
CA SER A 75 2.02 3.21 16.76
C SER A 75 2.76 2.61 15.57
N ALA A 76 2.08 1.84 14.72
CA ALA A 76 2.66 1.20 13.55
C ALA A 76 1.83 1.54 12.30
N THR A 77 2.43 1.33 11.12
CA THR A 77 1.71 1.40 9.86
C THR A 77 2.13 0.22 8.99
N TYR A 78 1.13 -0.52 8.56
CA TYR A 78 1.21 -1.67 7.69
C TYR A 78 0.80 -1.24 6.27
N GLY A 79 1.41 -1.85 5.26
CA GLY A 79 1.16 -1.52 3.87
C GLY A 79 1.43 -2.71 2.95
N ILE A 80 0.98 -2.57 1.71
CA ILE A 80 1.29 -3.52 0.63
C ILE A 80 2.82 -3.60 0.50
N ASN A 81 3.33 -4.82 0.44
CA ASN A 81 4.75 -5.10 0.29
C ASN A 81 4.93 -6.36 -0.59
N LYS A 82 6.18 -6.77 -0.85
CA LYS A 82 6.51 -7.94 -1.69
C LYS A 82 6.00 -9.31 -1.20
N PHE A 83 5.25 -9.37 -0.11
CA PHE A 83 4.64 -10.59 0.40
C PHE A 83 3.11 -10.51 0.39
N ALA A 84 2.55 -9.42 -0.15
CA ALA A 84 1.11 -9.15 -0.10
C ALA A 84 0.28 -10.21 -0.84
N ASP A 85 0.80 -10.84 -1.89
CA ASP A 85 0.11 -11.90 -2.63
C ASP A 85 0.49 -13.33 -2.20
N TYR A 86 1.25 -13.50 -1.11
CA TYR A 86 1.64 -14.85 -0.68
C TYR A 86 0.40 -15.66 -0.27
N THR A 87 0.25 -16.80 -0.92
CA THR A 87 -0.71 -17.85 -0.58
C THR A 87 -0.44 -18.40 0.83
N ASP A 88 -1.42 -19.10 1.38
CA ASP A 88 -1.29 -19.70 2.72
C ASP A 88 -0.17 -20.76 2.75
N GLU A 89 0.07 -21.45 1.63
CA GLU A 89 1.17 -22.40 1.46
C GLU A 89 2.53 -21.69 1.43
N GLU A 90 2.69 -20.62 0.67
CA GLU A 90 3.94 -19.85 0.63
C GLU A 90 4.28 -19.23 1.97
N LYS A 91 3.28 -18.69 2.68
CA LYS A 91 3.43 -18.21 4.06
C LYS A 91 3.92 -19.33 4.96
N LYS A 92 3.29 -20.51 4.91
CA LYS A 92 3.72 -21.66 5.71
C LYS A 92 5.17 -22.06 5.41
N ASN A 93 5.56 -22.08 4.14
CA ASN A 93 6.92 -22.43 3.72
C ASN A 93 7.95 -21.37 4.16
N MET A 94 7.57 -20.09 4.26
CA MET A 94 8.44 -19.03 4.77
C MET A 94 8.78 -19.19 6.26
N PHE A 95 7.86 -19.71 7.07
CA PHE A 95 8.02 -19.87 8.53
C PHE A 95 8.30 -21.30 8.98
N ALA A 96 8.33 -22.27 8.05
CA ALA A 96 8.67 -23.64 8.37
C ALA A 96 10.12 -23.71 8.88
N PRO A 97 10.40 -24.41 9.99
CA PRO A 97 11.77 -24.61 10.44
C PRO A 97 12.55 -25.34 9.36
N THR A 98 13.60 -24.70 8.83
CA THR A 98 14.52 -25.38 7.92
C THR A 98 15.29 -26.40 8.72
N ASN A 99 14.90 -27.68 8.66
CA ASN A 99 15.76 -28.77 9.10
C ASN A 99 16.96 -28.83 8.14
N LYS A 100 18.04 -28.11 8.50
CA LYS A 100 19.38 -28.28 7.95
C LYS A 100 20.22 -29.11 8.91
#